data_AF-A0AAE0PSA4-F1
#
_entry.id   AF-A0AAE0PSA4-F1
#
_cell.length_a   1.000
_cell.length_b   1.000
_cell.length_c   1.000
_cell.angle_alpha   90.00
_cell.angle_beta   90.00
_cell.angle_gamma   90.00
#
_symmetry.space_group_name_H-M   'P 1'
#
loop_
_entity.id
_entity.type
_entity.pdbx_description
1 polymer ?
#
loop_
_entity_poly.entity_id
_entity_poly.type
_entity_poly.pdbx_seq_one_letter_code
_entity_poly.pdbx_strand_id
1 'polypeptide(L)'
;TNNLELNSLKTVEMIVDFRKDPVPRPPVILCDSPVSSAESFCFLGTTITKELKWEQNIRSLTKKAQQRMYFLRRLKKFLLPVKMLVNFYTAIIESILTSSITVWFAAATARDKAKLQRVIHSAEKVIGCSLPSLQELYVSRSRRRAAKIAADPSHPGNELFRSFPFGKRLRSIRTRTSRHKNSFFPTADGASLPSAEDGPNRTFFVFVFAGTRSASLLIGGGDRRPHLPPSLRGFSAQPG
;
A
#
# COMPACT_ATOMS: atom_id res chain seq x y z
N THR A 1 -16.04 -13.95 -20.82
CA THR A 1 -16.14 -14.42 -19.43
C THR A 1 -14.79 -14.96 -19.02
N ASN A 2 -14.15 -14.39 -18.00
CA ASN A 2 -12.83 -14.86 -17.54
C ASN A 2 -13.04 -16.03 -16.57
N ASN A 3 -12.57 -17.22 -16.93
CA ASN A 3 -12.64 -18.45 -16.15
C ASN A 3 -11.54 -18.49 -15.08
N LEU A 4 -11.58 -17.54 -14.14
CA LEU A 4 -10.64 -17.51 -13.01
C LEU A 4 -11.22 -18.34 -11.86
N GLU A 5 -10.77 -19.60 -11.77
CA GLU A 5 -11.06 -20.45 -10.61
C GLU A 5 -10.12 -20.10 -9.44
N LEU A 6 -10.70 -19.90 -8.26
CA LEU A 6 -9.93 -19.64 -7.05
C LEU A 6 -9.34 -20.94 -6.50
N ASN A 7 -8.02 -20.95 -6.32
CA ASN A 7 -7.33 -22.08 -5.72
C ASN A 7 -7.35 -21.95 -4.19
N SER A 8 -8.11 -22.82 -3.51
CA SER A 8 -8.23 -22.84 -2.04
C SER A 8 -6.90 -23.05 -1.33
N LEU A 9 -6.00 -23.87 -1.87
CA LEU A 9 -4.68 -24.15 -1.28
C LEU A 9 -3.73 -22.94 -1.32
N LYS A 10 -3.93 -22.01 -2.26
CA LYS A 10 -3.13 -20.78 -2.40
C LYS A 10 -3.82 -19.54 -1.86
N THR A 11 -5.06 -19.68 -1.39
CA THR A 11 -5.86 -18.57 -0.87
C THR A 11 -5.64 -18.47 0.62
N VAL A 12 -5.41 -17.24 1.07
CA VAL A 12 -5.14 -16.94 2.47
C VAL A 12 -5.96 -15.72 2.86
N GLU A 13 -6.60 -15.81 4.02
CA GLU A 13 -7.33 -14.71 4.62
C GLU A 13 -6.40 -13.93 5.56
N MET A 14 -6.41 -12.60 5.47
CA MET A 14 -5.82 -11.74 6.47
C MET A 14 -6.86 -10.76 6.99
N ILE A 15 -7.23 -10.92 8.26
CA ILE A 15 -8.20 -10.06 8.95
C ILE A 15 -7.45 -8.94 9.67
N VAL A 16 -7.64 -7.71 9.19
CA VAL A 16 -7.10 -6.50 9.81
C VAL A 16 -8.21 -5.84 10.63
N ASP A 17 -8.16 -6.03 11.94
CA ASP A 17 -9.11 -5.47 12.90
C ASP A 17 -8.39 -4.71 14.01
N PHE A 18 -8.76 -3.44 14.20
CA PHE A 18 -8.19 -2.56 15.23
C PHE A 18 -9.23 -2.12 16.26
N ARG A 19 -10.41 -2.74 16.27
CA ARG A 19 -11.44 -2.47 17.29
C ARG A 19 -10.93 -2.91 18.67
N LYS A 20 -11.29 -2.17 19.72
CA LYS A 20 -10.92 -2.50 21.11
C LYS A 20 -11.51 -3.84 21.56
N ASP A 21 -12.69 -4.17 21.03
CA ASP A 21 -13.38 -5.44 21.28
C ASP A 21 -13.71 -6.08 19.92
N PRO A 22 -12.80 -6.91 19.37
CA PRO A 22 -12.99 -7.55 18.08
C PRO A 22 -13.92 -8.76 18.22
N VAL A 23 -15.12 -8.65 17.63
CA VAL A 23 -16.06 -9.78 17.54
C VAL A 23 -15.42 -10.93 16.74
N PRO A 24 -15.35 -12.17 17.28
CA PRO A 24 -14.90 -13.34 16.54
C PRO A 24 -15.73 -13.55 15.28
N ARG A 25 -15.07 -13.82 14.15
CA ARG A 25 -15.74 -13.98 12.86
C ARG A 25 -15.69 -15.43 12.41
N PRO A 26 -16.76 -15.93 11.77
CA PRO A 26 -16.72 -17.24 11.16
C PRO A 26 -15.63 -17.26 10.07
N PRO A 27 -14.88 -18.36 9.94
CA PRO A 27 -13.83 -18.49 8.93
C PRO A 27 -14.42 -18.38 7.52
N VAL A 28 -13.68 -17.79 6.60
CA VAL A 28 -14.06 -17.79 5.18
C VAL A 28 -13.92 -19.22 4.65
N ILE A 29 -15.01 -19.76 4.10
CA ILE A 29 -15.04 -21.09 3.48
C ILE A 29 -14.93 -20.92 1.98
N LEU A 30 -13.99 -21.62 1.35
CA LEU A 30 -13.81 -21.67 -0.10
C LEU A 30 -13.73 -23.13 -0.56
N CYS A 31 -14.58 -23.52 -1.50
CA CYS A 31 -14.69 -24.91 -2.00
C CYS A 31 -14.78 -25.93 -0.84
N ASP A 32 -15.69 -25.67 0.11
CA ASP A 32 -15.94 -26.51 1.29
C ASP A 32 -14.75 -26.73 2.23
N SER A 33 -13.70 -25.91 2.09
CA SER A 33 -12.52 -25.91 2.96
C SER A 33 -12.34 -24.55 3.65
N PRO A 34 -12.01 -24.52 4.94
CA PRO A 34 -11.70 -23.27 5.62
C PRO A 34 -10.40 -22.67 5.08
N VAL A 35 -10.44 -21.39 4.72
CA VAL A 35 -9.26 -20.68 4.24
C VAL A 35 -8.31 -20.41 5.40
N SER A 36 -7.02 -20.68 5.20
CA SER A 36 -5.99 -20.43 6.21
C SER A 36 -5.86 -18.92 6.52
N SER A 37 -5.69 -18.59 7.80
CA SER A 37 -5.40 -17.22 8.24
C SER A 37 -3.90 -16.95 8.22
N ALA A 38 -3.47 -15.79 7.72
CA ALA A 38 -2.08 -15.34 7.83
C ALA A 38 -1.92 -14.01 8.57
N GLU A 39 -0.80 -13.93 9.29
CA GLU A 39 -0.35 -12.72 9.99
C GLU A 39 0.44 -11.78 9.07
N SER A 40 1.08 -12.32 8.02
CA SER A 40 1.78 -11.52 7.02
C SER A 40 1.68 -12.15 5.64
N PHE A 41 1.62 -11.31 4.61
CA PHE A 41 1.51 -11.75 3.22
C PHE A 41 2.32 -10.84 2.30
N CYS A 42 3.01 -11.43 1.32
CA CYS A 42 3.76 -10.68 0.31
C CYS A 42 2.92 -10.52 -0.96
N PHE A 43 2.36 -9.32 -1.15
CA PHE A 43 1.56 -9.00 -2.32
C PHE A 43 2.35 -8.10 -3.27
N LEU A 44 2.56 -8.55 -4.52
CA LEU A 44 3.32 -7.83 -5.55
C LEU A 44 4.68 -7.29 -5.05
N GLY A 45 5.37 -8.07 -4.21
CA GLY A 45 6.66 -7.69 -3.63
C GLY A 45 6.60 -6.72 -2.46
N THR A 46 5.41 -6.38 -1.97
CA THR A 46 5.17 -5.58 -0.76
C THR A 46 4.67 -6.48 0.37
N THR A 47 5.37 -6.51 1.51
CA THR A 47 4.92 -7.29 2.67
C THR A 47 3.89 -6.50 3.48
N ILE A 48 2.69 -7.06 3.61
CA ILE A 48 1.61 -6.50 4.42
C ILE A 48 1.44 -7.39 5.65
N THR A 49 1.37 -6.78 6.83
CA THR A 49 1.16 -7.48 8.11
C THR A 49 -0.24 -7.18 8.64
N LYS A 50 -0.77 -8.07 9.48
CA LYS A 50 -2.08 -7.93 10.12
C LYS A 50 -2.20 -6.62 10.92
N GLU A 51 -1.11 -6.19 11.56
CA GLU A 51 -1.05 -4.94 12.34
C GLU A 51 -0.85 -3.70 11.45
N LEU A 52 -0.71 -3.88 10.13
CA LEU A 52 -0.28 -2.88 9.16
C LEU A 52 1.03 -2.18 9.56
N LYS A 53 1.95 -2.95 10.16
CA LYS A 53 3.32 -2.53 10.45
C LYS A 53 4.20 -2.77 9.21
N TRP A 54 4.91 -1.73 8.80
CA TRP A 54 5.71 -1.75 7.57
C TRP A 54 7.18 -2.14 7.79
N GLU A 55 7.56 -2.51 9.01
CA GLU A 55 8.95 -2.81 9.36
C GLU A 55 9.51 -3.98 8.52
N GLN A 56 8.77 -5.07 8.37
CA GLN A 56 9.22 -6.23 7.59
C GLN A 56 9.39 -5.88 6.10
N ASN A 57 8.45 -5.10 5.56
CA ASN A 57 8.55 -4.58 4.20
C ASN A 57 9.82 -3.72 4.04
N ILE A 58 10.00 -2.73 4.91
CA ILE A 58 11.13 -1.78 4.87
C ILE A 58 12.46 -2.49 5.08
N ARG A 59 12.54 -3.47 5.98
CA ARG A 59 13.72 -4.33 6.15
C ARG A 59 14.07 -5.05 4.85
N SER A 60 13.06 -5.61 4.16
CA SER A 60 13.28 -6.29 2.87
C SER A 60 13.75 -5.33 1.77
N LEU A 61 13.14 -4.14 1.67
CA LEU A 61 13.54 -3.09 0.72
C LEU A 61 14.98 -2.62 0.98
N THR A 62 15.32 -2.40 2.25
CA THR A 62 16.67 -1.98 2.67
C THR A 62 17.71 -3.03 2.28
N LYS A 63 17.45 -4.32 2.54
CA LYS A 63 18.36 -5.41 2.15
C LYS A 63 18.59 -5.43 0.64
N LYS A 64 17.51 -5.36 -0.16
CA LYS A 64 17.60 -5.33 -1.63
C LYS A 64 18.39 -4.11 -2.11
N ALA A 65 18.10 -2.92 -1.57
CA ALA A 65 18.80 -1.70 -1.95
C ALA A 65 20.30 -1.75 -1.58
N GLN A 66 20.65 -2.30 -0.41
CA GLN A 66 22.06 -2.48 0.00
C GLN A 66 22.82 -3.44 -0.91
N GLN A 67 22.18 -4.52 -1.38
CA GLN A 67 22.77 -5.39 -2.40
C GLN A 67 23.05 -4.62 -3.70
N ARG A 68 22.15 -3.71 -4.11
CA ARG A 68 22.35 -2.88 -5.31
C ARG A 68 23.40 -1.78 -5.12
N MET A 69 23.56 -1.28 -3.90
CA MET A 69 24.63 -0.34 -3.55
C MET A 69 26.03 -0.90 -3.79
N TYR A 70 26.23 -2.21 -3.63
CA TYR A 70 27.51 -2.85 -3.97
C TYR A 70 27.88 -2.61 -5.44
N PHE A 71 26.94 -2.77 -6.35
CA PHE A 71 27.16 -2.50 -7.78
C PHE A 71 27.42 -1.02 -8.04
N LEU A 72 26.69 -0.11 -7.41
CA LEU A 72 26.94 1.33 -7.54
C LEU A 72 28.37 1.70 -7.14
N ARG A 73 28.88 1.13 -6.03
CA ARG A 73 30.27 1.33 -5.59
C ARG A 73 31.27 0.76 -6.59
N ARG A 74 30.99 -0.41 -7.17
CA ARG A 74 31.85 -0.99 -8.22
C ARG A 74 31.88 -0.10 -9.47
N LEU A 75 30.73 0.38 -9.91
CA LEU A 75 30.61 1.29 -11.07
C LEU A 75 31.40 2.59 -10.84
N LYS A 76 31.37 3.15 -9.63
CA LYS A 76 32.20 4.32 -9.28
C LYS A 76 33.70 4.03 -9.38
N LYS A 77 34.16 2.82 -9.03
CA LYS A 77 35.57 2.42 -9.16
C LYS A 77 36.03 2.34 -10.63
N PHE A 78 35.12 2.04 -11.55
CA PHE A 78 35.39 2.09 -13.00
C PHE A 78 35.34 3.51 -13.58
N LEU A 79 35.33 4.55 -12.73
CA LEU A 79 35.36 5.96 -13.11
C LEU A 79 34.24 6.38 -14.08
N LEU A 80 33.08 5.72 -13.97
CA LEU A 80 31.92 6.10 -14.77
C LEU A 80 31.49 7.54 -14.52
N PRO A 81 31.02 8.26 -15.56
CA PRO A 81 30.52 9.62 -15.41
C PRO A 81 29.40 9.71 -14.37
N VAL A 82 29.36 10.80 -13.61
CA VAL A 82 28.36 11.05 -12.55
C VAL A 82 26.93 10.86 -13.09
N LYS A 83 26.63 11.36 -14.29
CA LYS A 83 25.32 11.20 -14.94
C LYS A 83 24.90 9.73 -15.09
N MET A 84 25.83 8.84 -15.44
CA MET A 84 25.53 7.41 -15.55
C MET A 84 25.28 6.77 -14.19
N LEU A 85 26.03 7.18 -13.16
CA LEU A 85 25.82 6.70 -11.79
C LEU A 85 24.47 7.15 -11.22
N VAL A 86 24.05 8.39 -11.51
CA VAL A 86 22.72 8.90 -11.15
C VAL A 86 21.63 8.10 -11.87
N ASN A 87 21.77 7.85 -13.17
CA ASN A 87 20.82 7.03 -13.93
C ASN A 87 20.72 5.61 -13.35
N PHE A 88 21.85 5.00 -13.00
CA PHE A 88 21.87 3.68 -12.35
C PHE A 88 21.14 3.71 -11.00
N TYR A 89 21.40 4.73 -10.18
CA TYR A 89 20.72 4.92 -8.90
C TYR A 89 19.20 5.03 -9.10
N THR A 90 18.74 5.93 -9.97
CA THR A 90 17.31 6.17 -10.23
C THR A 90 16.62 4.92 -10.80
N ALA A 91 17.27 4.20 -11.70
CA ALA A 91 16.70 3.01 -12.33
C ALA A 91 16.62 1.81 -11.39
N ILE A 92 17.63 1.61 -10.53
CA ILE A 92 17.79 0.34 -9.78
C ILE A 92 17.55 0.52 -8.29
N ILE A 93 18.16 1.52 -7.65
CA ILE A 93 18.09 1.69 -6.20
C ILE A 93 16.83 2.47 -5.82
N GLU A 94 16.59 3.62 -6.44
CA GLU A 94 15.39 4.43 -6.21
C GLU A 94 14.13 3.64 -6.53
N SER A 95 14.11 2.85 -7.61
CA SER A 95 12.94 2.02 -7.96
C SER A 95 12.60 0.98 -6.90
N ILE A 96 13.61 0.39 -6.24
CA ILE A 96 13.41 -0.50 -5.09
C ILE A 96 12.88 0.30 -3.89
N LEU A 97 13.53 1.40 -3.54
CA LEU A 97 13.15 2.23 -2.38
C LEU A 97 11.77 2.85 -2.53
N THR A 98 11.33 3.13 -3.76
CA THR A 98 10.04 3.76 -4.06
C THR A 98 8.95 2.74 -4.44
N SER A 99 9.25 1.44 -4.40
CA SER A 99 8.27 0.39 -4.66
C SER A 99 7.11 0.49 -3.67
N SER A 100 5.90 0.68 -4.19
CA SER A 100 4.68 0.88 -3.39
C SER A 100 4.77 1.97 -2.31
N ILE A 101 5.64 2.99 -2.49
CA ILE A 101 5.92 4.01 -1.46
C ILE A 101 4.67 4.76 -1.00
N THR A 102 3.69 4.94 -1.88
CA THR A 102 2.40 5.57 -1.57
C THR A 102 1.57 4.77 -0.56
N VAL A 103 1.83 3.47 -0.41
CA VAL A 103 1.08 2.57 0.48
C VAL A 103 1.64 2.59 1.90
N TRP A 104 2.96 2.54 2.04
CA TRP A 104 3.61 2.31 3.33
C TRP A 104 4.26 3.54 3.95
N PHE A 105 4.63 4.56 3.17
CA PHE A 105 5.45 5.66 3.67
C PHE A 105 4.77 6.49 4.74
N ALA A 106 3.49 6.86 4.56
CA ALA A 106 2.76 7.67 5.52
C ALA A 106 2.59 6.95 6.88
N ALA A 107 2.40 5.63 6.85
CA ALA A 107 2.22 4.80 8.04
C ALA A 107 3.55 4.25 8.64
N ALA A 108 4.69 4.50 8.00
CA ALA A 108 6.00 4.06 8.51
C ALA A 108 6.49 4.93 9.68
N THR A 109 7.22 4.32 10.61
CA THR A 109 7.83 5.01 11.75
C THR A 109 8.95 5.95 11.30
N ALA A 110 9.24 6.99 12.08
CA ALA A 110 10.38 7.88 11.82
C ALA A 110 11.71 7.13 11.77
N ARG A 111 11.88 6.09 12.62
CA ARG A 111 13.05 5.22 12.63
C ARG A 111 13.22 4.49 11.31
N ASP A 112 12.14 3.96 10.74
CA ASP A 112 12.22 3.21 9.49
C ASP A 112 12.45 4.12 8.28
N LYS A 113 11.84 5.32 8.27
CA LYS A 113 12.13 6.36 7.29
C LYS A 113 13.61 6.77 7.32
N ALA A 114 14.18 6.94 8.52
CA ALA A 114 15.59 7.27 8.68
C ALA A 114 16.51 6.14 8.17
N LYS A 115 16.16 4.86 8.37
CA LYS A 115 16.94 3.73 7.82
C LYS A 115 17.03 3.78 6.29
N LEU A 116 15.92 4.04 5.62
CA LEU A 116 15.87 4.16 4.16
C LEU A 116 16.60 5.42 3.67
N GLN A 117 16.45 6.54 4.38
CA GLN A 117 17.16 7.79 4.07
C GLN A 117 18.70 7.60 4.14
N ARG A 118 19.21 6.78 5.07
CA ARG A 118 20.65 6.45 5.13
C ARG A 118 21.16 5.77 3.86
N VAL A 119 20.33 4.98 3.18
CA VAL A 119 20.70 4.37 1.89
C VAL A 119 20.88 5.45 0.82
N ILE A 120 19.98 6.43 0.78
CA ILE A 120 20.07 7.58 -0.13
C ILE A 120 21.34 8.39 0.16
N HIS A 121 21.59 8.76 1.42
CA HIS A 121 22.83 9.47 1.80
C HIS A 121 24.10 8.67 1.47
N SER A 122 24.04 7.33 1.56
CA SER A 122 25.17 6.48 1.17
C SER A 122 25.41 6.53 -0.34
N ALA A 123 24.33 6.61 -1.15
CA ALA A 123 24.43 6.77 -2.59
C ALA A 123 24.98 8.15 -2.97
N GLU A 124 24.49 9.22 -2.32
CA GLU A 124 25.00 10.59 -2.51
C GLU A 124 26.51 10.66 -2.29
N LYS A 125 27.01 10.04 -1.21
CA LYS A 125 28.45 9.98 -0.90
C LYS A 125 29.26 9.23 -1.97
N VAL A 126 28.71 8.17 -2.56
CA VAL A 126 29.40 7.39 -3.60
C VAL A 126 29.43 8.13 -4.93
N ILE A 127 28.33 8.79 -5.28
CA ILE A 127 28.19 9.49 -6.56
C ILE A 127 28.91 10.85 -6.51
N GLY A 128 28.82 11.55 -5.38
CA GLY A 128 29.31 12.92 -5.20
C GLY A 128 28.30 13.99 -5.64
N CYS A 129 27.00 13.68 -5.64
CA CYS A 129 25.94 14.63 -5.98
C CYS A 129 24.77 14.53 -4.99
N SER A 130 23.98 15.60 -4.89
CA SER A 130 22.72 15.57 -4.14
C SER A 130 21.68 14.72 -4.87
N LEU A 131 20.95 13.90 -4.11
CA LEU A 131 19.85 13.07 -4.59
C LEU A 131 18.56 13.49 -3.88
N PRO A 132 17.38 13.28 -4.51
CA PRO A 132 16.11 13.58 -3.85
C PRO A 132 15.96 12.80 -2.54
N SER A 133 15.49 13.48 -1.51
CA SER A 133 15.18 12.87 -0.23
C SER A 133 14.02 11.87 -0.35
N LEU A 134 13.92 10.93 0.58
CA LEU A 134 12.85 9.95 0.59
C LEU A 134 11.46 10.62 0.68
N GLN A 135 11.36 11.76 1.37
CA GLN A 135 10.14 12.56 1.47
C GLN A 135 9.75 13.17 0.12
N GLU A 136 10.71 13.75 -0.62
CA GLU A 136 10.44 14.33 -1.94
C GLU A 136 10.03 13.25 -2.95
N LEU A 137 10.69 12.08 -2.89
CA LEU A 137 10.30 10.93 -3.70
C LEU A 137 8.86 10.49 -3.39
N TYR A 138 8.48 10.42 -2.12
CA TYR A 138 7.11 10.11 -1.72
C TYR A 138 6.10 11.14 -2.25
N VAL A 139 6.36 12.44 -2.08
CA VAL A 139 5.47 13.52 -2.55
C VAL A 139 5.32 13.47 -4.06
N SER A 140 6.43 13.33 -4.79
CA SER A 140 6.44 13.23 -6.26
C SER A 140 5.63 12.03 -6.76
N ARG A 141 5.84 10.85 -6.17
CA ARG A 141 5.12 9.62 -6.55
C ARG A 141 3.64 9.70 -6.20
N SER A 142 3.29 10.25 -5.03
CA SER A 142 1.91 10.45 -4.60
C SER A 142 1.16 11.39 -5.54
N ARG A 143 1.77 12.53 -5.90
CA ARG A 143 1.20 13.48 -6.87
C ARG A 143 0.98 12.84 -8.24
N ARG A 144 1.96 12.10 -8.76
CA ARG A 144 1.83 11.39 -10.05
C ARG A 144 0.71 10.34 -10.01
N ARG A 145 0.56 9.62 -8.89
CA ARG A 145 -0.52 8.64 -8.72
C ARG A 145 -1.89 9.31 -8.65
N ALA A 146 -2.01 10.39 -7.87
CA ALA A 146 -3.24 11.17 -7.78
C ALA A 146 -3.67 11.72 -9.15
N ALA A 147 -2.74 12.29 -9.92
CA ALA A 147 -3.01 12.77 -11.27
C ALA A 147 -3.53 11.66 -12.21
N LYS A 148 -2.98 10.44 -12.12
CA LYS A 148 -3.46 9.30 -12.89
C LYS A 148 -4.87 8.86 -12.49
N ILE A 149 -5.18 8.88 -11.20
CA ILE A 149 -6.53 8.54 -10.70
C ILE A 149 -7.55 9.59 -11.14
N ALA A 150 -7.20 10.88 -11.05
CA ALA A 150 -8.05 11.97 -11.47
C ALA A 150 -8.33 11.95 -12.99
N ALA A 151 -7.35 11.52 -13.79
CA ALA A 151 -7.47 11.43 -15.24
C ALA A 151 -8.28 10.22 -15.74
N ASP A 152 -8.51 9.20 -14.91
CA ASP A 152 -9.23 7.97 -15.27
C ASP A 152 -10.63 7.95 -14.64
N PRO A 153 -11.71 8.20 -15.41
CA PRO A 153 -13.08 8.19 -14.90
C PRO A 153 -13.56 6.81 -14.41
N SER A 154 -12.97 5.72 -14.90
CA SER A 154 -13.32 4.34 -14.52
C SER A 154 -12.64 3.90 -13.22
N HIS A 155 -11.67 4.67 -12.73
CA HIS A 155 -10.96 4.32 -11.51
C HIS A 155 -11.89 4.46 -10.30
N PRO A 156 -11.96 3.46 -9.40
CA PRO A 156 -12.87 3.48 -8.24
C PRO A 156 -12.64 4.67 -7.29
N GLY A 157 -11.41 5.20 -7.28
CA GLY A 157 -11.04 6.40 -6.53
C GLY A 157 -11.24 7.73 -7.26
N ASN A 158 -11.70 7.77 -8.52
CA ASN A 158 -11.82 9.01 -9.31
C ASN A 158 -12.75 10.04 -8.64
N GLU A 159 -13.84 9.57 -8.04
CA GLU A 159 -14.84 10.43 -7.40
C GLU A 159 -14.28 11.28 -6.26
N LEU A 160 -13.23 10.79 -5.59
CA LEU A 160 -12.52 11.49 -4.52
C LEU A 160 -11.77 12.72 -5.05
N PHE A 161 -11.27 12.64 -6.28
CA PHE A 161 -10.50 13.71 -6.91
C PHE A 161 -11.36 14.67 -7.75
N ARG A 162 -12.69 14.52 -7.74
CA ARG A 162 -13.59 15.49 -8.38
C ARG A 162 -13.66 16.77 -7.54
N SER A 163 -13.36 17.90 -8.16
CA SER A 163 -13.53 19.22 -7.54
C SER A 163 -15.00 19.51 -7.30
N PHE A 164 -15.31 20.22 -6.21
CA PHE A 164 -16.68 20.68 -5.96
C PHE A 164 -17.15 21.66 -7.06
N PRO A 165 -18.43 21.63 -7.47
CA PRO A 165 -18.96 22.52 -8.51
C PRO A 165 -18.79 24.02 -8.23
N PHE A 166 -18.64 24.40 -6.95
CA PHE A 166 -18.50 25.79 -6.51
C PHE A 166 -17.10 26.16 -5.98
N GLY A 167 -16.06 25.36 -6.26
CA GLY A 167 -14.69 25.74 -5.91
C GLY A 167 -13.60 24.72 -6.22
N LYS A 168 -12.34 25.17 -6.24
CA LYS A 168 -11.13 24.36 -6.49
C LYS A 168 -10.78 23.35 -5.37
N ARG A 169 -11.74 22.98 -4.51
CA ARG A 169 -11.54 22.07 -3.38
C ARG A 169 -11.87 20.63 -3.81
N LEU A 170 -10.94 19.70 -3.55
CA LEU A 170 -11.14 18.26 -3.72
C LEU A 170 -12.08 17.72 -2.62
N ARG A 171 -12.71 16.56 -2.84
CA ARG A 171 -13.54 15.92 -1.81
C ARG A 171 -12.64 15.31 -0.73
N SER A 172 -12.64 15.90 0.46
CA SER A 172 -11.93 15.31 1.59
C SER A 172 -12.63 14.04 2.07
N ILE A 173 -11.89 12.95 2.24
CA ILE A 173 -12.35 11.83 3.06
C ILE A 173 -12.34 12.30 4.52
N ARG A 174 -13.50 12.33 5.18
CA ARG A 174 -13.62 12.72 6.59
C ARG A 174 -13.09 11.58 7.45
N THR A 175 -11.97 11.81 8.14
CA THR A 175 -11.23 10.74 8.83
C THR A 175 -10.75 11.23 10.19
N ARG A 176 -10.85 10.37 11.20
CA ARG A 176 -10.65 10.76 12.61
C ARG A 176 -9.38 10.24 13.24
N THR A 177 -8.80 9.20 12.66
CA THR A 177 -7.58 8.59 13.17
C THR A 177 -6.40 9.02 12.32
N SER A 178 -5.27 9.30 12.96
CA SER A 178 -4.00 9.55 12.28
C SER A 178 -3.64 8.40 11.33
N ARG A 179 -3.98 7.15 11.71
CA ARG A 179 -3.83 5.96 10.87
C ARG A 179 -4.60 6.06 9.56
N HIS A 180 -5.88 6.40 9.61
CA HIS A 180 -6.68 6.52 8.38
C HIS A 180 -6.22 7.73 7.56
N LYS A 181 -5.90 8.87 8.19
CA LYS A 181 -5.32 10.04 7.51
C LYS A 181 -4.00 9.70 6.78
N ASN A 182 -3.20 8.83 7.38
CA ASN A 182 -1.94 8.32 6.84
C ASN A 182 -2.12 7.06 5.98
N SER A 183 -3.35 6.74 5.58
CA SER A 183 -3.62 5.65 4.63
C SER A 183 -3.48 6.13 3.19
N PHE A 184 -3.57 5.19 2.25
CA PHE A 184 -3.24 5.36 0.84
C PHE A 184 -4.01 6.49 0.11
N PHE A 185 -5.28 6.74 0.47
CA PHE A 185 -6.13 7.71 -0.24
C PHE A 185 -6.10 9.14 0.34
N PRO A 186 -6.17 9.36 1.67
CA PRO A 186 -6.36 10.72 2.21
C PRO A 186 -5.15 11.65 2.11
N THR A 187 -3.93 11.13 1.95
CA THR A 187 -2.73 11.99 1.84
C THR A 187 -2.57 12.65 0.47
N ALA A 188 -3.31 12.18 -0.55
CA ALA A 188 -3.28 12.76 -1.89
C ALA A 188 -4.05 14.10 -2.00
N ASP A 189 -4.99 14.37 -1.08
CA ASP A 189 -5.88 15.54 -1.08
C ASP A 189 -5.38 16.69 -0.19
N GLY A 190 -4.06 16.92 -0.18
CA GLY A 190 -3.40 17.87 0.71
C GLY A 190 -3.78 19.34 0.49
N ALA A 191 -4.86 19.80 1.13
CA ALA A 191 -5.02 21.16 1.64
C ALA A 191 -5.72 21.09 3.00
N SER A 192 -4.99 21.48 4.06
CA SER A 192 -5.43 21.83 5.41
C SER A 192 -6.86 21.44 5.85
N LEU A 193 -6.97 20.51 6.81
CA LEU A 193 -8.23 20.25 7.54
C LEU A 193 -8.06 20.60 9.03
N PRO A 194 -8.93 21.45 9.60
CA PRO A 194 -9.00 21.68 11.04
C PRO A 194 -9.74 20.53 11.75
N SER A 195 -9.37 20.35 13.02
CA SER A 195 -9.94 19.41 13.98
C SER A 195 -11.41 19.72 14.31
N ALA A 196 -12.25 18.69 14.56
CA ALA A 196 -13.22 18.62 15.67
C ALA A 196 -14.32 17.51 15.54
N GLU A 197 -14.56 16.83 16.67
CA GLU A 197 -15.81 16.24 17.24
C GLU A 197 -16.36 14.84 16.84
N ASP A 198 -17.10 14.25 17.80
CA ASP A 198 -17.04 12.86 18.31
C ASP A 198 -18.02 11.79 17.74
N GLY A 199 -17.80 10.47 18.00
CA GLY A 199 -18.43 9.32 17.30
C GLY A 199 -17.52 8.08 16.97
N PRO A 200 -18.02 6.81 17.00
CA PRO A 200 -17.18 5.63 17.22
C PRO A 200 -16.51 5.03 15.96
N ASN A 201 -15.28 4.52 16.12
CA ASN A 201 -14.51 3.73 15.14
C ASN A 201 -15.22 2.41 14.81
N ARG A 202 -15.76 2.26 13.59
CA ARG A 202 -16.53 1.07 13.16
C ARG A 202 -16.02 0.39 11.88
N THR A 203 -14.74 0.54 11.52
CA THR A 203 -14.22 0.03 10.24
C THR A 203 -13.21 -1.10 10.43
N PHE A 204 -13.44 -2.24 9.78
CA PHE A 204 -12.48 -3.32 9.66
C PHE A 204 -12.22 -3.67 8.19
N PHE A 205 -11.08 -4.30 7.92
CA PHE A 205 -10.68 -4.70 6.57
C PHE A 205 -10.41 -6.19 6.55
N VAL A 206 -11.09 -6.92 5.65
CA VAL A 206 -10.73 -8.31 5.33
C VAL A 206 -10.06 -8.28 3.97
N PHE A 207 -8.81 -8.72 3.92
CA PHE A 207 -8.10 -8.93 2.68
C PHE A 207 -8.10 -10.43 2.37
N VAL A 208 -8.68 -10.79 1.23
CA VAL A 208 -8.60 -12.14 0.68
C VAL A 208 -7.56 -12.11 -0.43
N PHE A 209 -6.45 -12.79 -0.22
CA PHE A 209 -5.39 -12.91 -1.23
C PHE A 209 -5.52 -14.25 -1.94
N ALA A 210 -5.81 -14.19 -3.24
CA ALA A 210 -5.85 -15.35 -4.11
C ALA A 210 -4.54 -15.39 -4.93
N GLY A 211 -3.51 -16.05 -4.38
CA GLY A 211 -2.18 -16.09 -4.97
C GLY A 211 -1.46 -14.74 -5.00
N THR A 212 -0.51 -14.56 -5.94
CA THR A 212 0.40 -13.39 -5.97
C THR A 212 -0.12 -12.17 -6.74
N ARG A 213 -1.23 -12.32 -7.47
CA ARG A 213 -1.71 -11.33 -8.44
C ARG A 213 -3.13 -10.80 -8.17
N SER A 214 -3.89 -11.42 -7.28
CA SER A 214 -5.25 -11.02 -6.97
C SER A 214 -5.44 -10.84 -5.47
N ALA A 215 -5.93 -9.66 -5.09
CA ALA A 215 -6.31 -9.34 -3.72
C ALA A 215 -7.69 -8.67 -3.78
N SER A 216 -8.64 -9.21 -3.02
CA SER A 216 -9.95 -8.59 -2.83
C SER A 216 -10.02 -7.99 -1.45
N LEU A 217 -10.45 -6.72 -1.37
CA LEU A 217 -10.71 -6.04 -0.11
C LEU A 217 -12.21 -6.06 0.16
N LEU A 218 -12.61 -6.74 1.22
CA LEU A 218 -13.95 -6.66 1.76
C LEU A 218 -13.92 -5.64 2.92
N ILE A 219 -14.61 -4.52 2.73
CA ILE A 219 -14.81 -3.49 3.75
C ILE A 219 -16.12 -3.81 4.46
N GLY A 220 -16.07 -4.02 5.77
CA GLY A 220 -17.27 -4.13 6.60
C GLY A 220 -17.38 -2.97 7.56
N GLY A 221 -18.57 -2.35 7.60
CA GLY A 221 -18.95 -1.32 8.56
C GLY A 221 -20.21 -1.75 9.31
N GLY A 222 -20.12 -1.84 10.64
CA GLY A 222 -21.21 -2.31 11.52
C GLY A 222 -21.38 -3.84 11.58
N ASP A 223 -22.30 -4.32 12.42
CA ASP A 223 -22.62 -5.75 12.69
C ASP A 223 -23.26 -6.50 11.52
N ARG A 224 -23.22 -5.97 10.29
CA ARG A 224 -23.76 -6.65 9.11
C ARG A 224 -22.64 -7.26 8.27
N ARG A 225 -22.89 -8.49 7.82
CA ARG A 225 -22.01 -9.29 6.95
C ARG A 225 -21.49 -8.44 5.79
N PRO A 226 -20.18 -8.51 5.44
CA PRO A 226 -19.75 -8.03 4.14
C PRO A 226 -20.40 -8.90 3.06
N HIS A 227 -21.23 -8.31 2.21
CA HIS A 227 -21.72 -9.00 1.02
C HIS A 227 -20.53 -9.22 0.09
N LEU A 228 -20.28 -10.48 -0.27
CA LEU A 228 -19.34 -10.82 -1.33
C LEU A 228 -19.73 -10.08 -2.62
N PRO A 229 -18.77 -9.52 -3.38
CA PRO A 229 -19.04 -8.95 -4.69
C PRO A 229 -19.68 -10.02 -5.59
N PRO A 230 -20.56 -9.63 -6.54
CA PRO A 230 -21.28 -10.58 -7.41
C PRO A 230 -20.37 -11.53 -8.19
N SER A 231 -19.10 -11.17 -8.40
CA SER A 231 -18.07 -12.01 -9.02
C SER A 231 -17.68 -13.25 -8.21
N LEU A 232 -18.18 -13.40 -6.97
CA LEU A 232 -17.96 -14.54 -6.08
C LEU A 232 -19.27 -15.26 -5.72
N ARG A 233 -20.39 -14.95 -6.38
CA ARG A 233 -21.66 -15.70 -6.27
C ARG A 233 -21.86 -16.64 -7.46
N GLY A 234 -21.22 -17.78 -7.41
CA GLY A 234 -21.65 -19.01 -8.07
C GLY A 234 -21.10 -20.12 -7.19
N PHE A 235 -21.88 -20.94 -6.49
CA PHE A 235 -23.14 -21.57 -6.83
C PHE A 235 -24.04 -21.59 -5.60
N SER A 236 -25.33 -21.28 -5.76
CA SER A 236 -26.36 -21.79 -4.85
C SER A 236 -26.81 -23.15 -5.41
N ALA A 237 -26.45 -24.25 -4.77
CA ALA A 237 -27.20 -25.49 -4.96
C ALA A 237 -28.51 -25.35 -4.18
N GLN A 238 -29.63 -25.37 -4.89
CA GLN A 238 -30.94 -25.59 -4.27
C GLN A 238 -31.06 -27.05 -3.82
N PRO A 239 -31.81 -27.35 -2.74
CA PRO A 239 -32.06 -28.71 -2.31
C PRO A 239 -33.11 -29.37 -3.21
N GLY A 240 -32.80 -30.58 -3.66
CA GLY A 240 -33.75 -31.56 -4.18
C GLY A 240 -33.63 -32.83 -3.37
#